data_AF-A0A3A9F126-F1
#
_entry.id   AF-A0A3A9F126-F1
#
_cell.length_a   1.000
_cell.length_b   1.000
_cell.length_c   1.000
_cell.angle_alpha   90.00
_cell.angle_beta   90.00
_cell.angle_gamma   90.00
#
_symmetry.space_group_name_H-M   'P 1'
#
loop_
_entity.id
_entity.type
_entity.pdbx_description
1 polymer ?
#
loop_
_entity_poly.entity_id
_entity_poly.type
_entity_poly.pdbx_seq_one_letter_code
_entity_poly.pdbx_strand_id
1 'polypeptide(L)' 'MSNRSSIAVLISYKGIKLLFPGDCAIHFFEDMLPDKIDIVKLPHHGSGKNTDKNFIQNTYVSY' A
#
# COMPACT_ATOMS: atom_id res chain seq x y z
N MET A 1 13.35 12.15 8.60
CA MET A 1 11.90 12.45 8.63
C MET A 1 11.43 12.99 7.27
N SER A 2 11.63 12.25 6.19
CA SER A 2 11.14 12.63 4.86
C SER A 2 9.96 11.70 4.52
N ASN A 3 8.99 12.18 3.72
CA ASN A 3 7.85 11.44 3.13
C ASN A 3 6.48 11.56 3.82
N ARG A 4 6.29 12.45 4.80
CA ARG A 4 4.96 12.68 5.42
C ARG A 4 3.98 13.50 4.57
N SER A 5 4.42 13.98 3.41
CA SER A 5 3.62 14.74 2.45
C SER A 5 3.07 13.90 1.29
N SER A 6 3.31 12.58 1.27
CA SER A 6 2.70 11.72 0.25
C SER A 6 1.19 11.57 0.48
N ILE A 7 0.44 11.64 -0.62
CA ILE A 7 -0.98 11.33 -0.64
C ILE A 7 -1.12 9.87 -1.07
N ALA A 8 -1.75 9.05 -0.20
CA ALA A 8 -2.13 7.70 -0.55
C ALA A 8 -3.49 7.72 -1.27
N VAL A 9 -3.60 6.97 -2.37
CA VAL A 9 -4.83 6.85 -3.17
C VAL A 9 -5.28 5.40 -3.20
N LEU A 10 -6.51 5.14 -2.78
CA LEU A 10 -7.18 3.85 -2.91
C LEU A 10 -8.26 3.97 -3.99
N ILE A 11 -8.13 3.18 -5.06
CA ILE A 11 -9.09 3.12 -6.16
C ILE A 11 -9.86 1.82 -6.06
N SER A 12 -11.19 1.91 -6.02
CA SER A 12 -12.09 0.76 -6.11
C SER A 12 -12.85 0.81 -7.43
N TYR A 13 -12.66 -0.21 -8.28
CA TYR A 13 -13.33 -0.28 -9.58
C TYR A 13 -13.68 -1.72 -9.94
N LYS A 14 -14.96 -1.99 -10.22
CA LYS A 14 -15.48 -3.31 -10.60
C LYS A 14 -15.01 -4.46 -9.67
N GLY A 15 -14.97 -4.19 -8.36
CA GLY A 15 -14.55 -5.17 -7.35
C GLY A 15 -13.03 -5.33 -7.20
N ILE A 16 -12.23 -4.60 -7.97
CA ILE A 16 -10.76 -4.56 -7.87
C ILE A 16 -10.36 -3.35 -7.04
N LYS A 17 -9.45 -3.57 -6.07
CA LYS A 17 -8.89 -2.52 -5.21
C LYS A 17 -7.41 -2.31 -5.50
N LEU A 18 -7.05 -1.08 -5.85
CA LEU A 18 -5.69 -0.66 -6.14
C LEU A 18 -5.22 0.40 -5.14
N LEU A 19 -4.08 0.18 -4.49
CA LEU A 19 -3.47 1.12 -3.56
C LEU A 19 -2.19 1.74 -4.15
N PHE A 20 -2.14 3.07 -4.15
CA PHE A 20 -0.98 3.88 -4.52
C PHE A 20 -0.54 4.72 -3.31
N PRO A 21 0.39 4.23 -2.47
CA PRO A 21 0.78 4.88 -1.21
C PRO A 21 1.80 6.02 -1.37
N GLY A 22 2.24 6.31 -2.59
CA GLY A 22 3.36 7.23 -2.85
C GLY A 22 4.65 6.71 -2.23
N ASP A 23 5.31 7.52 -1.41
CA ASP A 23 6.54 7.17 -0.69
C ASP A 23 6.32 7.00 0.83
N CYS A 24 5.06 7.12 1.27
CA CYS A 24 4.68 6.94 2.66
C CYS A 24 4.73 5.46 3.03
N ALA A 25 5.23 5.16 4.21
CA ALA A 25 5.23 3.80 4.73
C ALA A 25 3.80 3.34 5.04
N ILE A 26 3.49 2.09 4.74
CA ILE A 26 2.11 1.58 4.76
C ILE A 26 1.51 1.55 6.16
N HIS A 27 2.32 1.33 7.19
CA HIS A 27 1.87 1.30 8.59
C HIS A 27 1.19 2.59 9.05
N PHE A 28 1.40 3.74 8.37
CA PHE A 28 0.75 4.99 8.75
C PHE A 28 -0.76 5.04 8.47
N PHE A 29 -1.26 4.14 7.64
CA PHE A 29 -2.66 4.11 7.23
C PHE A 29 -3.27 2.71 7.29
N GLU A 30 -2.60 1.77 7.95
CA GLU A 30 -3.02 0.36 8.06
C GLU A 30 -4.45 0.22 8.60
N ASP A 31 -4.81 0.99 9.64
CA ASP A 31 -6.15 1.00 10.23
C ASP A 31 -7.25 1.55 9.29
N MET A 32 -6.87 2.23 8.20
CA MET A 32 -7.79 2.80 7.21
C MET A 32 -7.87 1.95 5.93
N LEU A 33 -7.03 0.92 5.80
CA LEU A 33 -7.01 0.06 4.63
C LEU A 33 -8.04 -1.07 4.75
N PRO A 34 -8.62 -1.51 3.63
CA PRO A 34 -9.47 -2.69 3.62
C PRO A 34 -8.64 -3.97 3.83
N ASP A 35 -9.26 -4.99 4.43
CA ASP A 35 -8.63 -6.30 4.68
C ASP A 35 -8.02 -6.96 3.45
N LYS A 36 -8.57 -6.66 2.25
CA LYS A 36 -8.08 -7.15 0.97
C LYS A 36 -7.82 -5.99 0.02
N ILE A 37 -6.62 -5.99 -0.55
CA ILE A 37 -6.20 -5.16 -1.68
C ILE A 37 -5.71 -6.11 -2.77
N ASP A 38 -6.09 -5.89 -4.02
CA ASP A 38 -5.71 -6.79 -5.12
C ASP A 38 -4.37 -6.37 -5.73
N ILE A 39 -4.10 -5.05 -5.79
CA ILE A 39 -2.87 -4.49 -6.36
C ILE A 39 -2.35 -3.37 -5.46
N VAL A 40 -1.05 -3.42 -5.13
CA VAL A 40 -0.36 -2.35 -4.40
C VAL A 40 0.87 -1.91 -5.21
N LYS A 41 0.99 -0.62 -5.48
CA LYS A 41 2.28 -0.04 -5.88
C LYS A 41 3.14 0.07 -4.63
N LEU A 42 4.26 -0.65 -4.59
CA LEU A 42 5.14 -0.58 -3.42
C LEU A 42 5.64 0.85 -3.17
N PRO A 43 5.60 1.33 -1.92
CA PRO A 43 6.06 2.68 -1.60
C PRO A 43 7.57 2.82 -1.82
N HIS A 44 8.00 4.00 -2.23
CA HIS A 44 9.42 4.36 -2.33
C HIS A 44 10.25 3.30 -3.09
N HIS A 45 9.70 2.86 -4.23
CA HIS A 45 10.30 1.85 -5.12
C HIS A 45 10.58 0.48 -4.47
N GLY A 46 9.87 0.10 -3.41
CA GLY A 46 10.05 -1.19 -2.74
C GLY A 46 11.24 -1.23 -1.79
N SER A 47 11.72 -0.07 -1.32
CA SER A 47 12.71 -0.03 -0.24
C SER A 47 12.18 -0.75 1.01
N GLY A 48 12.98 -1.69 1.54
CA GLY A 48 12.60 -2.50 2.70
C GLY A 48 12.38 -1.70 4.00
N LYS A 49 12.77 -0.43 4.04
CA LYS A 49 12.49 0.47 5.18
C LYS A 49 11.04 1.00 5.20
N ASN A 50 10.35 0.96 4.06
CA ASN A 50 9.01 1.53 3.90
C ASN A 50 7.97 0.46 3.53
N THR A 51 8.43 -0.76 3.27
CA THR A 51 7.58 -1.90 2.91
C THR A 51 7.53 -2.86 4.10
N ASP A 52 6.39 -2.90 4.77
CA ASP A 52 6.19 -3.84 5.88
C ASP A 52 6.00 -5.26 5.32
N LYS A 53 6.79 -6.21 5.79
CA LYS A 53 6.70 -7.62 5.37
C LYS A 53 5.35 -8.23 5.69
N ASN A 54 4.73 -7.84 6.82
CA ASN A 54 3.43 -8.35 7.21
C ASN A 54 2.34 -7.88 6.22
N PHE A 55 2.46 -6.65 5.73
CA PHE A 55 1.55 -6.11 4.73
C PHE A 55 1.68 -6.84 3.38
N ILE A 56 2.91 -7.14 2.93
CA ILE A 56 3.11 -7.90 1.67
C ILE A 56 2.57 -9.33 1.81
N GLN A 57 2.86 -10.00 2.92
CA GLN A 57 2.55 -11.43 3.10
C GLN A 57 1.05 -11.74 3.13
N ASN A 58 0.21 -10.75 3.48
CA ASN A 58 -1.24 -10.91 3.56
C ASN A 58 -1.99 -10.41 2.31
N THR A 59 -1.28 -9.88 1.31
CA THR A 59 -1.89 -9.35 0.08
C THR A 59 -1.84 -10.42 -1.03
N TYR A 60 -3.00 -10.97 -1.41
CA TYR A 60 -3.08 -11.95 -2.49
C TYR A 60 -3.02 -11.26 -3.86
N VAL A 61 -1.88 -11.36 -4.54
CA VAL A 61 -1.67 -10.81 -5.88
C VAL A 61 -1.81 -11.94 -6.91
N SER A 62 -2.83 -11.87 -7.78
CA SER A 62 -2.94 -12.75 -8.95
C SER A 62 -2.06 -12.18 -10.07
N TYR A 63 -1.13 -12.99 -10.58
CA TYR A 63 -0.40 -12.70 -11.82
C TYR A 63 -1.25 -13.03 -13.05
#